data_AF-A0A517PRX2-F1
#
_entry.id   AF-A0A517PRX2-F1
#
_cell.length_a   1.000
_cell.length_b   1.000
_cell.length_c   1.000
_cell.angle_alpha   90.00
_cell.angle_beta   90.00
_cell.angle_gamma   90.00
#
_symmetry.space_group_name_H-M   'P 1'
#
loop_
_entity.id
_entity.type
_entity.pdbx_description
1 polymer ?
#
loop_
_entity_poly.entity_id
_entity_poly.type
_entity_poly.pdbx_seq_one_letter_code
_entity_poly.pdbx_strand_id
1 'polypeptide(L)'
;MAAPAWSLETLIHTLFTGEKLPGETSDAPPWPLAWDDEYRRSTVISHIDQDYGELPQAIDALRRFAESGDVPEARMRCVELLGVKSQVKPLIEQLLEDEEPELRLYAIEYLLVNEPERFAELDQRFRDDEDFQIQDVLAIFKRGEPIPLYCYAMPEK
;
A
#
# COMPACT_ATOMS: atom_id res chain seq x y z
N MET A 1 26.54 5.51 -9.80
CA MET A 1 25.43 4.57 -9.50
C MET A 1 25.53 3.42 -10.48
N ALA A 2 25.33 2.18 -10.03
CA ALA A 2 25.25 1.04 -10.94
C ALA A 2 24.00 1.18 -11.83
N ALA A 3 24.05 0.63 -13.04
CA ALA A 3 22.85 0.54 -13.86
C ALA A 3 21.83 -0.39 -13.18
N PRO A 4 20.52 -0.07 -13.20
CA PRO A 4 19.48 -0.95 -12.69
C PRO A 4 19.54 -2.34 -13.34
N ALA A 5 19.23 -3.37 -12.57
CA ALA A 5 19.26 -4.76 -13.05
C ALA A 5 18.17 -5.06 -14.10
N TRP A 6 17.01 -4.40 -13.98
CA TRP A 6 15.87 -4.54 -14.88
C TRP A 6 15.36 -3.16 -15.31
N SER A 7 14.79 -3.08 -16.52
CA SER A 7 14.16 -1.84 -16.98
C SER A 7 12.85 -1.59 -16.23
N LEU A 8 12.45 -0.32 -16.13
CA LEU A 8 11.16 0.05 -15.55
C LEU A 8 9.98 -0.63 -16.27
N GLU A 9 10.04 -0.78 -17.60
CA GLU A 9 9.01 -1.46 -18.38
C GLU A 9 8.84 -2.93 -17.96
N THR A 10 9.95 -3.66 -17.81
CA THR A 10 9.94 -5.04 -17.34
C THR A 10 9.37 -5.16 -15.93
N LEU A 11 9.78 -4.26 -15.03
CA LEU A 11 9.27 -4.23 -13.67
C LEU A 11 7.76 -3.97 -13.65
N ILE A 12 7.27 -2.96 -14.37
CA ILE A 12 5.83 -2.67 -14.47
C ILE A 12 5.06 -3.87 -15.04
N HIS A 13 5.58 -4.51 -16.08
CA HIS A 13 4.94 -5.69 -16.66
C HIS A 13 4.80 -6.82 -15.64
N THR A 14 5.87 -7.16 -14.91
CA THR A 14 5.82 -8.18 -13.85
C THR A 14 4.89 -7.78 -12.70
N LEU A 15 4.86 -6.50 -12.32
CA LEU A 15 3.96 -6.03 -11.26
C LEU A 15 2.50 -6.41 -11.54
N PHE A 16 2.05 -6.15 -12.78
CA PHE A 16 0.66 -6.41 -13.17
C PHE A 16 0.38 -7.85 -13.61
N THR A 17 1.39 -8.60 -14.06
CA THR A 17 1.18 -9.96 -14.59
C THR A 17 1.59 -11.08 -13.65
N GLY A 18 2.46 -10.81 -12.67
CA GLY A 18 3.10 -11.85 -11.87
C GLY A 18 4.13 -12.68 -12.65
N GLU A 19 4.43 -12.34 -13.91
CA GLU A 19 5.41 -13.08 -14.72
C GLU A 19 6.84 -12.89 -14.20
N LYS A 20 7.64 -13.96 -14.27
CA LYS A 20 9.02 -13.96 -13.79
C LYS A 20 9.88 -12.83 -14.37
N LEU A 21 10.77 -12.28 -13.55
CA LEU A 21 11.76 -11.31 -14.02
C LEU A 21 12.78 -11.98 -14.97
N PRO A 22 13.31 -11.24 -15.95
CA PRO A 22 14.41 -11.72 -16.78
C PRO A 22 15.61 -12.17 -15.92
N GLY A 23 16.05 -13.41 -16.12
CA GLY A 23 17.16 -14.00 -15.34
C GLY A 23 16.73 -14.85 -14.16
N GLU A 24 15.43 -14.95 -13.84
CA GLU A 24 14.92 -15.97 -12.91
C GLU A 24 15.04 -17.37 -13.55
N THR A 25 16.11 -18.09 -13.22
CA THR A 25 16.45 -19.39 -13.83
C THR A 25 15.72 -20.59 -13.21
N SER A 26 15.03 -20.40 -12.07
CA SER A 26 14.40 -21.48 -11.32
C SER A 26 12.87 -21.39 -11.41
N ASP A 27 12.20 -22.51 -11.67
CA ASP A 27 10.76 -22.67 -11.45
C ASP A 27 10.40 -22.82 -9.98
N ALA A 28 11.40 -23.07 -9.13
CA ALA A 28 11.28 -23.06 -7.69
C ALA A 28 11.83 -21.72 -7.16
N PRO A 29 10.96 -20.77 -6.77
CA PRO A 29 11.42 -19.54 -6.12
C PRO A 29 12.14 -19.84 -4.79
N PRO A 30 12.99 -18.93 -4.29
CA PRO A 30 13.62 -19.09 -2.99
C PRO A 30 12.65 -18.89 -1.81
N TRP A 31 11.41 -18.48 -2.10
CA TRP A 31 10.30 -18.34 -1.15
C TRP A 31 9.26 -19.48 -1.32
N PRO A 32 8.35 -19.69 -0.34
CA PRO A 32 7.25 -20.64 -0.49
C PRO A 32 6.40 -20.36 -1.73
N LEU A 33 6.09 -21.42 -2.50
CA LEU A 33 5.27 -21.31 -3.73
C LEU A 33 3.89 -20.69 -3.50
N ALA A 34 3.33 -20.87 -2.30
CA ALA A 34 2.03 -20.28 -1.94
C ALA A 34 2.05 -18.75 -1.92
N TRP A 35 3.22 -18.13 -1.79
CA TRP A 35 3.41 -16.67 -1.72
C TRP A 35 4.18 -16.16 -2.94
N ASP A 36 4.27 -16.95 -4.01
CA ASP A 36 5.12 -16.62 -5.15
C ASP A 36 4.77 -15.28 -5.79
N ASP A 37 3.47 -15.04 -5.98
CA ASP A 37 2.93 -13.82 -6.55
C ASP A 37 3.12 -12.60 -5.63
N GLU A 38 2.94 -12.78 -4.32
CA GLU A 38 3.17 -11.75 -3.31
C GLU A 38 4.65 -11.33 -3.27
N TYR A 39 5.56 -12.29 -3.15
CA TYR A 39 6.99 -12.01 -3.07
C TYR A 39 7.53 -11.40 -4.34
N ARG A 40 7.10 -11.91 -5.51
CA ARG A 40 7.55 -11.36 -6.79
C ARG A 40 7.09 -9.92 -6.95
N ARG A 41 5.81 -9.63 -6.70
CA ARG A 41 5.28 -8.26 -6.80
C ARG A 41 5.91 -7.33 -5.77
N SER A 42 6.10 -7.77 -4.53
CA SER A 42 6.81 -7.00 -3.50
C SER A 42 8.27 -6.70 -3.86
N THR A 43 8.95 -7.66 -4.48
CA THR A 43 10.32 -7.49 -4.99
C THR A 43 10.34 -6.43 -6.09
N VAL A 44 9.44 -6.55 -7.06
CA VAL A 44 9.31 -5.60 -8.16
C VAL A 44 8.97 -4.20 -7.67
N ILE A 45 8.03 -4.06 -6.73
CA ILE A 45 7.68 -2.78 -6.10
C ILE A 45 8.92 -2.14 -5.48
N SER A 46 9.73 -2.92 -4.78
CA SER A 46 10.97 -2.42 -4.15
C SER A 46 11.99 -1.95 -5.19
N HIS A 47 12.13 -2.64 -6.32
CA HIS A 47 12.99 -2.20 -7.42
C HIS A 47 12.46 -0.98 -8.15
N ILE A 48 11.13 -0.89 -8.38
CA ILE A 48 10.50 0.29 -8.96
C ILE A 48 10.79 1.51 -8.08
N ASP A 49 10.63 1.40 -6.77
CA ASP A 49 10.91 2.51 -5.86
C ASP A 49 12.40 2.87 -5.82
N GLN A 50 13.27 1.89 -5.60
CA GLN A 50 14.70 2.12 -5.45
C GLN A 50 15.36 2.69 -6.71
N ASP A 51 15.04 2.14 -7.88
CA ASP A 51 15.74 2.46 -9.12
C ASP A 51 15.03 3.55 -9.93
N TYR A 52 13.71 3.73 -9.72
CA TYR A 52 12.86 4.57 -10.55
C TYR A 52 11.84 5.42 -9.78
N GLY A 53 11.85 5.43 -8.45
CA GLY A 53 10.77 5.98 -7.61
C GLY A 53 10.49 7.47 -7.76
N GLU A 54 11.37 8.22 -8.43
CA GLU A 54 11.20 9.64 -8.76
C GLU A 54 10.56 9.86 -10.15
N LEU A 55 10.47 8.81 -10.98
CA LEU A 55 9.89 8.90 -12.30
C LEU A 55 8.35 8.92 -12.21
N PRO A 56 7.66 9.85 -12.91
CA PRO A 56 6.20 9.89 -12.91
C PRO A 56 5.55 8.58 -13.35
N GLN A 57 6.19 7.85 -14.27
CA GLN A 57 5.74 6.55 -14.76
C GLN A 57 5.79 5.46 -13.67
N ALA A 58 6.80 5.50 -12.81
CA ALA A 58 6.92 4.58 -11.68
C ALA A 58 5.83 4.87 -10.64
N ILE A 59 5.66 6.14 -10.27
CA ILE A 59 4.61 6.58 -9.32
C ILE A 59 3.22 6.22 -9.85
N ASP A 60 2.95 6.45 -11.14
CA ASP A 60 1.67 6.07 -11.76
C ASP A 60 1.43 4.56 -11.72
N ALA A 61 2.45 3.75 -11.99
CA ALA A 61 2.35 2.29 -11.92
C ALA A 61 2.06 1.81 -10.48
N LEU A 62 2.77 2.34 -9.49
CA LEU A 62 2.54 2.02 -8.07
C LEU A 62 1.11 2.41 -7.65
N ARG A 63 0.64 3.59 -8.06
CA ARG A 63 -0.72 4.06 -7.77
C ARG A 63 -1.77 3.15 -8.39
N ARG A 64 -1.67 2.84 -9.68
CA ARG A 64 -2.63 1.96 -10.37
C ARG A 64 -2.66 0.56 -9.75
N PHE A 65 -1.51 0.05 -9.31
CA PHE A 65 -1.45 -1.23 -8.63
C PHE A 65 -2.06 -1.15 -7.22
N ALA A 66 -1.82 -0.10 -6.45
CA ALA A 66 -2.50 0.13 -5.17
C ALA A 66 -4.04 0.18 -5.34
N GLU A 67 -4.52 0.79 -6.43
CA GLU A 67 -5.96 0.91 -6.72
C GLU A 67 -6.64 -0.42 -7.03
N SER A 68 -5.97 -1.35 -7.71
CA SER A 68 -6.66 -2.48 -8.37
C SER A 68 -5.84 -3.76 -8.50
N GLY A 69 -4.69 -3.84 -7.82
CA GLY A 69 -3.88 -5.04 -7.76
C GLY A 69 -4.68 -6.21 -7.18
N ASP A 70 -4.25 -7.41 -7.49
CA ASP A 70 -4.90 -8.67 -7.09
C ASP A 70 -4.29 -9.28 -5.81
N VAL A 71 -3.22 -8.69 -5.28
CA VAL A 71 -2.52 -9.16 -4.07
C VAL A 71 -2.56 -8.06 -3.01
N PRO A 72 -3.42 -8.19 -1.98
CA PRO A 72 -3.59 -7.21 -0.90
C PRO A 72 -2.28 -6.70 -0.30
N GLU A 73 -1.36 -7.60 0.03
CA GLU A 73 -0.09 -7.28 0.68
C GLU A 73 0.81 -6.43 -0.23
N ALA A 74 0.83 -6.73 -1.53
CA ALA A 74 1.56 -5.96 -2.53
C ALA A 74 0.88 -4.59 -2.78
N ARG A 75 -0.46 -4.53 -2.76
CA ARG A 75 -1.19 -3.25 -2.83
C ARG A 75 -0.85 -2.37 -1.63
N MET A 76 -0.86 -2.94 -0.42
CA MET A 76 -0.54 -2.26 0.81
C MET A 76 0.89 -1.68 0.76
N ARG A 77 1.85 -2.46 0.27
CA ARG A 77 3.22 -1.97 0.05
C ARG A 77 3.29 -0.79 -0.92
N CYS A 78 2.49 -0.78 -1.99
CA CYS A 78 2.38 0.39 -2.86
C CYS A 78 1.78 1.60 -2.12
N VAL A 79 0.72 1.39 -1.32
CA VAL A 79 0.07 2.45 -0.52
C VAL A 79 1.07 3.08 0.45
N GLU A 80 1.84 2.27 1.17
CA GLU A 80 2.88 2.74 2.10
C GLU A 80 3.97 3.57 1.40
N LEU A 81 4.47 3.09 0.25
CA LEU A 81 5.47 3.84 -0.53
C LEU A 81 4.93 5.16 -1.05
N LEU A 82 3.69 5.18 -1.54
CA LEU A 82 3.01 6.40 -1.95
C LEU A 82 2.76 7.32 -0.74
N GLY A 83 2.54 6.76 0.45
CA GLY A 83 2.42 7.47 1.71
C GLY A 83 3.68 8.24 2.06
N VAL A 84 4.83 7.56 2.10
CA VAL A 84 6.16 8.16 2.32
C VAL A 84 6.45 9.27 1.31
N LYS A 85 6.00 9.11 0.07
CA LYS A 85 6.17 10.11 -1.00
C LYS A 85 5.13 11.23 -1.00
N SER A 86 4.20 11.25 -0.04
CA SER A 86 3.07 12.20 -0.02
C SER A 86 2.19 12.16 -1.28
N GLN A 87 2.10 11.00 -1.93
CA GLN A 87 1.31 10.76 -3.15
C GLN A 87 0.06 9.91 -2.91
N VAL A 88 -0.20 9.47 -1.66
CA VAL A 88 -1.32 8.57 -1.33
C VAL A 88 -2.68 9.26 -1.29
N LYS A 89 -2.75 10.59 -1.13
CA LYS A 89 -3.99 11.35 -0.97
C LYS A 89 -5.09 11.02 -2.01
N PRO A 90 -4.79 10.87 -3.31
CA PRO A 90 -5.81 10.53 -4.31
C PRO A 90 -6.48 9.17 -4.10
N LEU A 91 -5.89 8.27 -3.32
CA LEU A 91 -6.39 6.92 -3.06
C LEU A 91 -7.30 6.83 -1.85
N ILE A 92 -7.22 7.79 -0.91
CA ILE A 92 -7.79 7.65 0.43
C ILE A 92 -9.29 7.35 0.42
N GLU A 93 -10.08 8.07 -0.38
CA GLU A 93 -11.52 7.80 -0.46
C GLU A 93 -11.84 6.41 -1.01
N GLN A 94 -11.06 5.92 -1.97
CA GLN A 94 -11.24 4.59 -2.50
C GLN A 94 -10.85 3.54 -1.46
N LEU A 95 -9.73 3.75 -0.75
CA LEU A 95 -9.24 2.83 0.27
C LEU A 95 -10.22 2.70 1.45
N LEU A 96 -11.03 3.71 1.77
CA LEU A 96 -12.10 3.59 2.77
C LEU A 96 -13.21 2.59 2.37
N GLU A 97 -13.36 2.32 1.08
CA GLU A 97 -14.33 1.36 0.52
C GLU A 97 -13.70 -0.02 0.25
N ASP A 98 -12.42 -0.22 0.57
CA ASP A 98 -11.70 -1.43 0.20
C ASP A 98 -12.24 -2.67 0.93
N GLU A 99 -12.22 -3.83 0.28
CA GLU A 99 -12.62 -5.09 0.93
C GLU A 99 -11.59 -5.51 1.99
N GLU A 100 -10.32 -5.15 1.79
CA GLU A 100 -9.22 -5.49 2.69
C GLU A 100 -9.18 -4.54 3.90
N PRO A 101 -9.37 -5.05 5.13
CA PRO A 101 -9.41 -4.21 6.33
C PRO A 101 -8.14 -3.40 6.56
N GLU A 102 -6.97 -3.94 6.24
CA GLU A 102 -5.69 -3.23 6.39
C GLU A 102 -5.60 -1.97 5.51
N LEU A 103 -6.13 -2.04 4.29
CA LEU A 103 -6.20 -0.91 3.37
C LEU A 103 -7.21 0.14 3.85
N ARG A 104 -8.36 -0.29 4.37
CA ARG A 104 -9.33 0.61 5.03
C ARG A 104 -8.71 1.29 6.25
N LEU A 105 -8.03 0.51 7.09
CA LEU A 105 -7.36 0.98 8.30
C LEU A 105 -6.33 2.07 7.96
N TYR A 106 -5.48 1.84 6.96
CA TYR A 106 -4.53 2.85 6.50
C TYR A 106 -5.22 4.19 6.17
N ALA A 107 -6.32 4.15 5.42
CA ALA A 107 -7.07 5.36 5.05
C ALA A 107 -7.70 6.05 6.26
N ILE A 108 -8.24 5.29 7.21
CA ILE A 108 -8.79 5.81 8.46
C ILE A 108 -7.68 6.51 9.26
N GLU A 109 -6.56 5.85 9.51
CA GLU A 109 -5.45 6.44 10.26
C GLU A 109 -4.92 7.71 9.57
N TYR A 110 -4.75 7.67 8.25
CA TYR A 110 -4.36 8.83 7.45
C TYR A 110 -5.29 10.02 7.70
N LEU A 111 -6.61 9.81 7.64
CA LEU A 111 -7.58 10.87 7.85
C LEU A 111 -7.62 11.37 9.28
N LEU A 112 -7.47 10.50 10.28
CA LEU A 112 -7.41 10.94 11.68
C LEU A 112 -6.20 11.83 11.97
N VAL A 113 -5.06 11.57 11.32
CA VAL A 113 -3.86 12.43 11.43
C VAL A 113 -4.02 13.72 10.60
N ASN A 114 -4.49 13.59 9.37
CA ASN A 114 -4.41 14.66 8.38
C ASN A 114 -5.66 15.53 8.26
N GLU A 115 -6.83 14.98 8.57
CA GLU A 115 -8.14 15.61 8.44
C GLU A 115 -9.02 15.21 9.67
N PRO A 116 -8.55 15.46 10.92
CA PRO A 116 -9.21 14.99 12.15
C PRO A 116 -10.66 15.47 12.31
N GLU A 117 -11.03 16.56 11.64
CA GLU A 117 -12.40 17.05 11.56
C GLU A 117 -13.38 16.04 10.94
N ARG A 118 -12.88 15.06 10.17
CA ARG A 118 -13.68 13.98 9.58
C ARG A 118 -13.99 12.85 10.56
N PHE A 119 -13.50 12.90 11.79
CA PHE A 119 -13.73 11.83 12.77
C PHE A 119 -15.21 11.48 12.95
N ALA A 120 -16.12 12.46 13.01
CA ALA A 120 -17.55 12.18 13.19
C ALA A 120 -18.17 11.39 12.03
N GLU A 121 -17.70 11.64 10.80
CA GLU A 121 -18.07 10.87 9.60
C GLU A 121 -17.55 9.43 9.72
N LEU A 122 -16.27 9.27 10.09
CA LEU A 122 -15.62 7.96 10.23
C LEU A 122 -16.26 7.12 11.37
N ASP A 123 -16.47 7.68 12.56
CA ASP A 123 -17.11 7.00 13.72
C ASP A 123 -18.54 6.57 13.40
N GLN A 124 -19.26 7.31 12.56
CA GLN A 124 -20.58 6.90 12.09
C GLN A 124 -20.49 5.80 11.04
N ARG A 125 -19.62 5.96 10.06
CA ARG A 125 -19.49 5.06 8.90
C ARG A 125 -18.98 3.68 9.29
N PHE A 126 -18.00 3.61 10.16
CA PHE A 126 -17.32 2.38 10.59
C PHE A 126 -17.81 1.86 11.94
N ARG A 127 -18.93 2.36 12.47
CA ARG A 127 -19.46 1.97 13.78
C ARG A 127 -19.64 0.46 13.96
N ASP A 128 -20.04 -0.20 12.87
CA ASP A 128 -20.38 -1.61 12.84
C ASP A 128 -19.38 -2.43 11.98
N ASP A 129 -18.19 -1.87 11.69
CA ASP A 129 -17.12 -2.60 10.99
C ASP A 129 -16.66 -3.79 11.86
N GLU A 130 -16.52 -4.96 11.23
CA GLU A 130 -16.16 -6.20 11.92
C GLU A 130 -14.66 -6.25 12.28
N ASP A 131 -13.84 -5.42 11.65
CA ASP A 131 -12.41 -5.35 11.93
C ASP A 131 -12.13 -4.67 13.29
N PHE A 132 -11.52 -5.44 14.20
CA PHE A 132 -11.26 -4.97 15.55
C PHE A 132 -10.20 -3.85 15.61
N GLN A 133 -9.26 -3.78 14.66
CA GLN A 133 -8.23 -2.74 14.64
C GLN A 133 -8.85 -1.40 14.26
N ILE A 134 -9.76 -1.40 13.29
CA ILE A 134 -10.56 -0.21 12.93
C ILE A 134 -11.34 0.29 14.15
N GLN A 135 -12.06 -0.60 14.84
CA GLN A 135 -12.81 -0.24 16.05
C GLN A 135 -11.91 0.34 17.15
N ASP A 136 -10.74 -0.28 17.37
CA ASP A 136 -9.80 0.15 18.39
C ASP A 136 -9.22 1.54 18.08
N VAL A 137 -8.78 1.79 16.84
CA VAL A 137 -8.26 3.10 16.40
C VAL A 137 -9.29 4.21 16.60
N LEU A 138 -10.55 3.98 16.18
CA LEU A 138 -11.61 4.97 16.35
C LEU A 138 -11.92 5.21 17.83
N ALA A 139 -11.95 4.16 18.64
CA ALA A 139 -12.19 4.27 20.07
C ALA A 139 -11.05 5.02 20.80
N ILE A 140 -9.79 4.78 20.42
CA ILE A 140 -8.61 5.49 20.95
C ILE A 140 -8.69 6.97 20.59
N PHE A 141 -8.94 7.29 19.31
CA PHE A 141 -9.07 8.67 18.85
C PHE A 141 -10.20 9.41 19.58
N LYS A 142 -11.35 8.75 19.78
CA LYS A 142 -12.50 9.29 20.53
C LYS A 142 -12.17 9.66 21.97
N ARG A 143 -11.26 8.92 22.61
CA ARG A 143 -10.77 9.20 23.98
C ARG A 143 -9.73 10.32 24.01
N GLY A 144 -9.27 10.80 22.85
CA GLY A 144 -8.20 11.80 22.74
C GLY A 144 -6.81 11.23 23.06
N GLU A 145 -6.66 9.91 22.99
CA GLU A 145 -5.40 9.22 23.18
C GLU A 145 -4.59 9.25 21.87
N PRO A 146 -3.24 9.20 21.94
CA PRO A 146 -2.42 9.03 20.74
C PRO A 146 -2.80 7.74 20.03
N ILE A 147 -3.17 7.84 18.75
CA ILE A 147 -3.50 6.66 17.95
C ILE A 147 -2.25 5.80 17.75
N PRO A 148 -2.33 4.47 17.95
CA PRO A 148 -1.28 3.57 17.52
C PRO A 148 -1.32 3.56 16.00
N LEU A 149 -0.38 4.25 15.34
CA LEU A 149 -0.26 4.19 13.89
C LEU A 149 0.22 2.78 13.53
N TYR A 150 -0.71 1.89 13.20
CA TYR A 150 -0.39 0.55 12.73
C TYR A 150 0.37 0.64 11.40
N CYS A 151 0.08 1.66 10.58
CA CYS A 151 0.80 1.92 9.33
C CYS A 151 1.77 3.11 9.48
N TYR A 152 3.03 2.86 9.83
CA TYR A 152 4.02 3.93 10.07
C TYR A 152 4.47 4.73 8.83
N ALA A 153 4.08 4.29 7.63
CA ALA A 153 4.51 4.86 6.35
C ALA A 153 3.55 5.93 5.79
N MET A 154 3.11 6.86 6.64
CA MET A 154 2.23 7.97 6.26
C MET A 154 3.02 9.28 6.03
N PRO A 155 2.52 10.19 5.17
CA PRO A 155 3.15 11.49 5.03
C PRO A 155 2.98 12.30 6.32
N GLU A 156 4.11 12.76 6.88
CA GLU A 156 4.11 13.71 7.99
C GLU A 156 3.77 15.12 7.47
N LYS A 157 2.95 15.86 8.21
CA LYS A 157 2.58 17.26 7.91
C LYS A 157 3.73 18.24 8.15
#